data_AF-A0A7J2M0E3-F1
#
_entry.id   AF-A0A7J2M0E3-F1
#
_cell.length_a   1.000
_cell.length_b   1.000
_cell.length_c   1.000
_cell.angle_alpha   90.00
_cell.angle_beta   90.00
_cell.angle_gamma   90.00
#
_symmetry.space_group_name_H-M   'P 1'
#
loop_
_entity.id
_entity.type
_entity.pdbx_description
1 polymer ?
#
loop_
_entity_poly.entity_id
_entity_poly.type
_entity_poly.pdbx_seq_one_letter_code
_entity_poly.pdbx_strand_id
1 'polypeptide(L)'
;MILLSLYRGKRHGYGIMEDVEKVTGKKPSAGEIYPFLQRLEREGYVKVERDPADPRRKLYVLTEKGEELVEDAVNRMLAILETIVESKVTVCANCGVKIYEGGVEVELEGRKLRFCCEHCAANYLTRKGVVKSALHSRERSKE
;
A
#
# COMPACT_ATOMS: atom_id res chain seq x y z
N MET A 1 6.19 11.03 -0.62
CA MET A 1 5.40 11.44 0.55
C MET A 1 4.24 12.36 0.22
N ILE A 2 4.45 13.48 -0.49
CA ILE A 2 3.37 14.43 -0.83
C ILE A 2 2.27 13.80 -1.67
N LEU A 3 2.62 13.08 -2.75
CA LEU A 3 1.63 12.37 -3.57
C LEU A 3 0.89 11.29 -2.78
N LEU A 4 1.58 10.55 -1.90
CA LEU A 4 0.95 9.54 -1.04
C LEU A 4 -0.03 10.15 -0.02
N SER A 5 0.23 11.36 0.47
CA SER A 5 -0.71 12.12 1.32
C SER A 5 -2.00 12.43 0.55
N LEU A 6 -1.87 12.83 -0.71
CA LEU A 6 -3.00 13.14 -1.60
C LEU A 6 -3.72 11.89 -2.13
N TYR A 7 -3.05 10.75 -2.20
CA TYR A 7 -3.65 9.46 -2.55
C TYR A 7 -4.70 9.01 -1.53
N ARG A 8 -4.61 9.48 -0.28
CA ARG A 8 -5.63 9.24 0.76
C ARG A 8 -6.83 10.19 0.66
N GLY A 9 -6.83 11.09 -0.32
CA GLY A 9 -7.87 12.09 -0.54
C GLY A 9 -7.32 13.52 -0.63
N LYS A 10 -8.17 14.43 -1.12
CA LYS A 10 -7.83 15.86 -1.29
C LYS A 10 -7.43 16.53 0.04
N ARG A 11 -6.40 17.39 0.00
CA ARG A 11 -5.88 18.07 1.20
C ARG A 11 -5.43 19.50 0.96
N HIS A 12 -5.43 20.31 2.01
CA HIS A 12 -4.75 21.60 2.02
C HIS A 12 -3.24 21.44 2.14
N GLY A 13 -2.49 22.45 1.69
CA GLY A 13 -1.02 22.48 1.80
C GLY A 13 -0.52 22.24 3.22
N TYR A 14 -1.17 22.84 4.22
CA TYR A 14 -0.82 22.62 5.63
C TYR A 14 -1.06 21.17 6.08
N GLY A 15 -2.17 20.54 5.68
CA GLY A 15 -2.44 19.14 6.00
C GLY A 15 -1.45 18.17 5.35
N ILE A 16 -0.90 18.53 4.19
CA ILE A 16 0.19 17.78 3.54
C ILE A 16 1.48 17.92 4.37
N MET A 17 1.80 19.12 4.87
CA MET A 17 2.98 19.32 5.73
C MET A 17 2.90 18.45 7.00
N GLU A 18 1.72 18.38 7.62
CA GLU A 18 1.50 17.54 8.82
C GLU A 18 1.64 16.05 8.51
N ASP A 19 1.15 15.59 7.36
CA ASP A 19 1.34 14.20 6.94
C ASP A 19 2.81 13.86 6.71
N VAL A 20 3.56 14.78 6.10
CA VAL A 20 5.00 14.61 5.91
C VAL A 20 5.70 14.51 7.27
N GLU A 21 5.41 15.42 8.20
CA GLU A 21 5.96 15.43 9.55
C GLU A 21 5.69 14.13 10.31
N LYS A 22 4.46 13.60 10.24
CA LYS A 22 4.09 12.33 10.90
C LYS A 22 4.93 11.14 10.45
N VAL A 23 5.41 11.14 9.21
CA VAL A 23 6.17 10.02 8.65
C VAL A 23 7.67 10.23 8.73
N THR A 24 8.14 11.46 8.52
CA THR A 24 9.57 11.76 8.44
C THR A 24 10.15 12.32 9.73
N GLY A 25 9.30 12.73 10.68
CA GLY A 25 9.69 13.47 11.89
C GLY A 25 10.09 14.93 11.63
N LYS A 26 10.03 15.41 10.37
CA LYS A 26 10.41 16.79 10.01
C LYS A 26 9.30 17.47 9.22
N LYS A 27 8.80 18.60 9.74
CA LYS A 27 7.83 19.44 9.05
C LYS A 27 8.51 20.28 7.96
N PRO A 28 8.08 20.17 6.69
CA PRO A 28 8.55 21.08 5.66
C PRO A 28 7.98 22.47 5.87
N SER A 29 8.77 23.49 5.57
CA SER A 29 8.34 24.88 5.59
C SER A 29 7.42 25.21 4.40
N ALA A 30 6.72 26.34 4.49
CA ALA A 30 5.95 26.88 3.37
C ALA A 30 6.82 27.12 2.12
N GLY A 31 8.05 27.60 2.32
CA GLY A 31 9.01 27.84 1.24
C GLY A 31 9.50 26.56 0.54
N GLU A 32 9.33 25.39 1.15
CA GLU A 32 9.66 24.10 0.55
C GLU A 32 8.44 23.44 -0.09
N ILE A 33 7.28 23.45 0.60
CA ILE A 33 6.11 22.70 0.15
C ILE A 33 5.45 23.31 -1.08
N TYR A 34 5.27 24.64 -1.11
CA TYR A 34 4.44 25.27 -2.13
C TYR A 34 5.13 25.31 -3.49
N PRO A 35 6.44 25.59 -3.59
CA PRO A 35 7.15 25.43 -4.86
C PRO A 35 7.09 24.00 -5.39
N PHE A 36 7.16 22.99 -4.51
CA PHE A 36 7.05 21.60 -4.92
C PHE A 36 5.64 21.24 -5.41
N LEU A 37 4.59 21.70 -4.72
CA LEU A 37 3.20 21.52 -5.16
C LEU A 37 2.92 22.22 -6.50
N GLN A 38 3.45 23.42 -6.71
CA GLN A 38 3.37 24.11 -8.01
C GLN A 38 4.09 23.35 -9.12
N ARG A 39 5.22 22.71 -8.81
CA ARG A 39 5.92 21.85 -9.77
C ARG A 39 5.07 20.63 -10.14
N LEU A 40 4.50 19.94 -9.15
CA LEU A 40 3.61 18.79 -9.39
C LEU A 40 2.36 19.18 -10.19
N GLU A 41 1.81 20.37 -9.94
CA GLU A 41 0.70 20.91 -10.71
C GLU A 41 1.08 21.17 -12.17
N ARG A 42 2.24 21.81 -12.39
CA ARG A 42 2.77 22.07 -13.74
C ARG A 42 3.10 20.80 -14.52
N GLU A 43 3.60 19.77 -13.85
CA GLU A 43 3.89 18.47 -14.44
C GLU A 43 2.62 17.61 -14.64
N GLY A 44 1.46 18.11 -14.18
CA GLY A 44 0.15 17.48 -14.38
C GLY A 44 -0.14 16.31 -13.45
N TYR A 45 0.57 16.17 -12.33
CA TYR A 45 0.32 15.12 -11.34
C TYR A 45 -0.74 15.53 -10.31
N VAL A 46 -0.84 16.83 -10.02
CA VAL A 46 -1.76 17.40 -9.04
C VAL A 46 -2.61 18.48 -9.72
N LYS A 47 -3.85 18.64 -9.29
CA LYS A 47 -4.71 19.78 -9.64
C LYS A 47 -5.14 20.52 -8.38
N VAL A 48 -5.48 21.79 -8.54
CA VAL A 48 -6.01 22.63 -7.46
C VAL A 48 -7.51 22.84 -7.63
N GLU A 49 -8.25 22.54 -6.57
CA GLU A 49 -9.67 22.86 -6.44
C GLU A 49 -9.86 23.95 -5.38
N ARG A 50 -10.95 24.71 -5.49
CA ARG A 50 -11.34 25.67 -4.45
C ARG A 50 -11.97 24.91 -3.29
N ASP A 51 -11.65 25.30 -2.07
CA ASP A 51 -12.32 24.79 -0.89
C ASP A 51 -13.78 25.33 -0.83
N PRO A 52 -14.80 24.45 -0.78
CA PRO A 52 -16.18 24.86 -0.63
C PRO A 52 -16.46 25.65 0.67
N ALA A 53 -15.67 25.42 1.72
CA ALA A 53 -15.82 26.09 3.01
C ALA A 53 -15.13 27.46 3.07
N ASP A 54 -14.03 27.65 2.33
CA ASP A 54 -13.31 28.92 2.25
C ASP A 54 -12.63 29.06 0.88
N PRO A 55 -13.22 29.80 -0.08
CA PRO A 55 -12.71 29.93 -1.45
C PRO A 55 -11.27 30.49 -1.56
N ARG A 56 -10.73 31.08 -0.49
CA ARG A 56 -9.34 31.55 -0.43
C ARG A 56 -8.35 30.41 -0.21
N ARG A 57 -8.81 29.24 0.21
CA ARG A 57 -8.00 28.04 0.46
C ARG A 57 -7.96 27.16 -0.79
N LYS A 58 -6.77 26.63 -1.05
CA LYS A 58 -6.53 25.64 -2.10
C LYS A 58 -6.65 24.23 -1.53
N LEU A 59 -7.40 23.38 -2.23
CA LEU A 59 -7.38 21.93 -2.05
C LEU A 59 -6.54 21.34 -3.19
N TYR A 60 -5.53 20.57 -2.84
CA TYR A 60 -4.74 19.81 -3.79
C TYR A 60 -5.35 18.42 -3.94
N VAL A 61 -5.43 17.94 -5.17
CA VAL A 61 -6.02 16.65 -5.54
C VAL A 61 -5.10 15.97 -6.54
N LEU A 62 -4.92 14.66 -6.43
CA LEU A 62 -4.24 13.92 -7.50
C LEU A 62 -5.06 13.99 -8.79
N THR A 63 -4.35 13.97 -9.89
CA THR A 63 -4.91 13.62 -11.20
C THR A 63 -4.74 12.12 -11.40
N GLU A 64 -5.39 11.56 -12.43
CA GLU A 64 -5.18 10.16 -12.84
C GLU A 64 -3.69 9.84 -13.06
N LYS A 65 -2.98 10.70 -13.80
CA LYS A 65 -1.52 10.61 -13.98
C LYS A 65 -0.74 10.62 -12.65
N GLY A 66 -1.24 11.38 -11.67
CA GLY A 66 -0.67 11.43 -10.32
C GLY A 66 -0.93 10.16 -9.51
N GLU A 67 -2.09 9.54 -9.67
CA GLU A 67 -2.44 8.25 -9.05
C GLU A 67 -1.58 7.12 -9.62
N GLU A 68 -1.46 7.04 -10.95
CA GLU A 68 -0.57 6.08 -11.63
C GLU A 68 0.88 6.17 -11.12
N LEU A 69 1.40 7.39 -10.96
CA LEU A 69 2.75 7.60 -10.43
C LEU A 69 2.90 7.08 -8.99
N VAL A 70 1.88 7.20 -8.16
CA VAL A 70 1.89 6.67 -6.79
C VAL A 70 1.84 5.15 -6.81
N GLU A 71 0.96 4.57 -7.61
CA GLU A 71 0.82 3.12 -7.74
C GLU A 71 2.12 2.47 -8.25
N ASP A 72 2.74 3.05 -9.28
CA ASP A 72 4.04 2.62 -9.78
C ASP A 72 5.14 2.64 -8.71
N ALA A 73 5.20 3.73 -7.94
CA ALA A 73 6.17 3.86 -6.86
C ALA A 73 5.94 2.83 -5.74
N VAL A 74 4.68 2.59 -5.39
CA VAL A 74 4.29 1.58 -4.39
C VAL A 74 4.64 0.18 -4.89
N ASN A 75 4.31 -0.16 -6.13
CA ASN A 75 4.61 -1.47 -6.73
C ASN A 75 6.12 -1.75 -6.75
N ARG A 76 6.94 -0.75 -7.10
CA ARG A 76 8.40 -0.87 -7.03
C ARG A 76 8.91 -1.09 -5.61
N MET A 77 8.36 -0.37 -4.63
CA MET A 77 8.71 -0.59 -3.22
C MET A 77 8.29 -1.98 -2.73
N LEU A 78 7.10 -2.45 -3.13
CA LEU A 78 6.62 -3.79 -2.78
C LEU A 78 7.54 -4.88 -3.31
N ALA A 79 7.98 -4.78 -4.57
CA ALA A 79 8.93 -5.74 -5.14
C ALA A 79 10.25 -5.81 -4.36
N ILE A 80 10.79 -4.65 -3.96
CA ILE A 80 12.01 -4.59 -3.12
C ILE A 80 11.76 -5.24 -1.75
N LEU A 81 10.61 -4.93 -1.13
CA LEU A 81 10.25 -5.51 0.15
C LEU A 81 10.08 -7.03 0.05
N GLU A 82 9.45 -7.54 -1.00
CA GLU A 82 9.31 -8.98 -1.26
C GLU A 82 10.69 -9.64 -1.30
N THR A 83 11.64 -9.11 -2.07
CA THR A 83 13.01 -9.63 -2.13
C THR A 83 13.72 -9.62 -0.76
N ILE A 84 13.60 -8.53 0.00
CA ILE A 84 14.24 -8.43 1.33
C ILE A 84 13.61 -9.42 2.29
N VAL A 85 12.28 -9.49 2.31
CA VAL A 85 11.54 -10.33 3.24
C VAL A 85 11.79 -11.81 2.92
N GLU A 86 11.83 -12.20 1.65
CA GLU A 86 12.28 -13.53 1.19
C GLU A 86 13.64 -13.90 1.79
N SER A 87 14.60 -12.97 1.77
CA SER A 87 15.95 -13.22 2.30
C SER A 87 16.01 -13.35 3.83
N LYS A 88 15.08 -12.74 4.56
CA LYS A 88 15.12 -12.62 6.02
C LYS A 88 14.18 -13.57 6.75
N VAL A 89 13.14 -14.05 6.09
CA VAL A 89 12.09 -14.87 6.70
C VAL A 89 11.95 -16.17 5.91
N THR A 90 13.06 -16.91 5.81
CA THR A 90 13.14 -18.08 4.94
C THR A 90 12.36 -19.29 5.48
N VAL A 91 12.17 -19.41 6.79
CA VAL A 91 11.46 -20.53 7.43
C VAL A 91 10.66 -20.11 8.65
N CYS A 92 9.55 -20.78 8.92
CA CYS A 92 8.80 -20.62 10.16
C CYS A 92 9.57 -21.23 11.35
N ALA A 93 9.84 -20.45 12.39
CA ALA A 93 10.51 -20.95 13.60
C ALA A 93 9.71 -22.02 14.37
N ASN A 94 8.41 -22.15 14.12
CA ASN A 94 7.55 -23.16 14.76
C ASN A 94 7.48 -24.48 13.98
N CYS A 95 7.39 -24.45 12.64
CA CYS A 95 7.18 -25.66 11.83
C CYS A 95 8.18 -25.88 10.67
N GLY A 96 9.12 -24.96 10.44
CA GLY A 96 10.20 -25.09 9.45
C GLY A 96 9.81 -24.86 7.99
N VAL A 97 8.53 -24.61 7.66
CA VAL A 97 8.07 -24.37 6.28
C VAL A 97 8.57 -23.03 5.73
N LYS A 98 8.93 -23.01 4.45
CA LYS A 98 9.29 -21.79 3.71
C LYS A 98 8.08 -20.86 3.57
N ILE A 99 8.23 -19.61 4.00
CA ILE A 99 7.10 -18.67 4.09
C ILE A 99 6.86 -17.89 2.78
N TYR A 100 7.83 -17.84 1.86
CA TYR A 100 7.78 -16.92 0.71
C TYR A 100 7.71 -17.57 -0.68
N GLU A 101 7.82 -18.90 -0.78
CA GLU A 101 7.58 -19.59 -2.05
C GLU A 101 6.08 -19.80 -2.25
N GLY A 102 5.34 -18.72 -2.51
CA GLY A 102 3.90 -18.76 -2.79
C GLY A 102 3.04 -18.96 -1.54
N GLY A 103 2.42 -17.87 -1.08
CA GLY A 103 1.38 -17.95 -0.05
C GLY A 103 0.14 -18.72 -0.54
N VAL A 104 -0.62 -19.29 0.39
CA VAL A 104 -1.84 -20.05 0.08
C VAL A 104 -3.04 -19.13 0.15
N GLU A 105 -3.81 -19.02 -0.93
CA GLU A 105 -5.10 -18.33 -0.93
C GLU A 105 -6.21 -19.34 -0.64
N VAL A 106 -7.11 -19.00 0.29
CA VAL A 106 -8.30 -19.79 0.62
C VAL A 106 -9.52 -18.89 0.54
N GLU A 107 -10.59 -19.37 -0.09
CA GLU A 107 -11.88 -18.69 -0.09
C GLU A 107 -12.75 -19.21 1.06
N LEU A 108 -13.23 -18.30 1.91
CA LEU A 108 -14.11 -18.61 3.03
C LEU A 108 -15.21 -17.56 3.13
N GLU A 109 -16.48 -18.01 3.16
CA GLU A 109 -17.65 -17.11 3.25
C GLU A 109 -17.66 -16.02 2.16
N GLY A 110 -17.23 -16.35 0.94
CA GLY A 110 -17.15 -15.42 -0.19
C GLY A 110 -16.02 -14.39 -0.10
N ARG A 111 -15.08 -14.55 0.84
CA ARG A 111 -13.89 -13.70 0.98
C ARG A 111 -12.63 -14.50 0.69
N LYS A 112 -11.72 -13.90 -0.08
CA LYS A 112 -10.39 -14.43 -0.33
C LYS A 112 -9.45 -14.04 0.80
N LEU A 113 -8.87 -15.05 1.45
CA LEU A 113 -7.90 -14.90 2.53
C LEU A 113 -6.54 -15.42 2.05
N ARG A 114 -5.48 -14.64 2.23
CA ARG A 114 -4.12 -15.05 1.86
C ARG A 114 -3.33 -15.41 3.11
N PHE A 115 -2.71 -16.59 3.11
CA PHE A 115 -1.93 -17.13 4.21
C PHE A 115 -0.47 -17.29 3.85
N CYS A 116 0.36 -17.27 4.90
CA CYS A 116 1.80 -17.44 4.82
C CYS A 116 2.23 -18.81 4.23
N CYS A 117 1.44 -19.85 4.47
CA CYS A 117 1.64 -21.23 4.01
C CYS A 117 0.37 -22.06 4.24
N GLU A 118 0.36 -23.32 3.79
CA GLU A 118 -0.75 -24.25 3.97
C GLU A 118 -1.04 -24.57 5.44
N HIS A 119 -0.02 -24.60 6.31
CA HIS A 119 -0.20 -24.83 7.75
C HIS A 119 -0.84 -23.63 8.44
N CYS A 120 -0.45 -22.40 8.07
CA CYS A 120 -1.11 -21.16 8.50
C CYS A 120 -2.61 -21.20 8.16
N ALA A 121 -2.94 -21.57 6.92
CA ALA A 121 -4.32 -21.71 6.46
C ALA A 121 -5.08 -22.81 7.23
N ALA A 122 -4.49 -24.01 7.35
CA ALA A 122 -5.10 -25.15 8.02
C ALA A 122 -5.38 -24.88 9.50
N ASN A 123 -4.45 -24.24 10.23
CA ASN A 123 -4.65 -23.87 11.63
C ASN A 123 -5.77 -22.84 11.78
N TYR A 124 -5.83 -21.82 10.90
CA TYR A 124 -6.89 -20.82 10.91
C TYR A 124 -8.28 -21.46 10.66
N LEU A 125 -8.40 -22.31 9.64
CA LEU A 125 -9.64 -23.01 9.32
C LEU A 125 -10.09 -23.94 10.46
N THR A 126 -9.13 -24.65 11.08
CA THR A 126 -9.41 -25.52 12.23
C THR A 126 -9.97 -24.72 13.41
N ARG A 127 -9.37 -23.56 13.74
CA ARG A 127 -9.87 -22.66 14.79
C ARG A 127 -11.24 -22.05 14.47
N LYS A 128 -11.58 -21.90 13.19
CA LYS A 128 -12.88 -21.44 12.69
C LYS A 128 -13.93 -22.55 12.57
N GLY A 129 -13.57 -23.82 12.83
CA GLY A 129 -14.49 -24.97 12.73
C GLY A 129 -14.76 -25.42 11.29
N VAL A 130 -13.91 -25.07 10.32
CA VAL A 130 -14.06 -25.41 8.90
C VAL A 130 -13.17 -26.61 8.56
N VAL A 131 -13.76 -27.70 8.04
CA VAL A 131 -13.06 -28.96 7.74
C VAL A 131 -12.40 -28.93 6.35
N LYS A 132 -11.23 -29.60 6.24
CA LYS A 132 -10.17 -29.61 5.19
C LYS A 132 -10.53 -29.65 3.68
N SER A 133 -11.79 -29.66 3.24
CA SER A 133 -12.12 -29.88 1.81
C SER A 133 -11.95 -28.66 0.88
N ALA A 134 -11.53 -27.49 1.40
CA ALA A 134 -11.45 -26.23 0.62
C ALA A 134 -10.04 -25.86 0.12
N LEU A 135 -9.02 -26.66 0.40
CA LEU A 135 -7.64 -26.38 -0.05
C LEU A 135 -7.42 -26.95 -1.45
N HIS A 136 -7.86 -26.23 -2.49
CA HIS A 136 -7.40 -26.47 -3.86
C HIS A 136 -6.17 -25.62 -4.14
N SER A 137 -4.99 -26.21 -3.99
CA SER A 137 -3.73 -25.70 -4.51
C SER A 137 -3.78 -25.73 -6.04
N ARG A 138 -3.92 -24.55 -6.68
CA ARG A 138 -3.52 -24.42 -8.08
C ARG A 138 -2.00 -24.39 -8.14
N GLU A 139 -1.38 -25.55 -8.33
CA GLU A 139 -0.02 -25.66 -8.84
C GLU A 139 0.02 -24.95 -10.20
N ARG A 140 0.70 -23.80 -10.27
CA ARG A 140 1.07 -23.22 -11.55
C ARG A 140 2.36 -23.89 -11.98
N SER A 141 2.24 -24.71 -13.03
CA SER A 141 3.33 -25.33 -13.77
C SER A 141 4.44 -24.32 -14.06
N LYS A 142 5.67 -24.76 -13.79
CA LYS A 142 6.88 -24.17 -14.37
C LYS A 142 6.87 -24.46 -15.87
N GLU A 143 7.05 -23.41 -16.67
CA GLU A 143 7.71 -23.45 -17.98
C GLU A 143 8.66 -22.25 -18.04
#